data_AF-A0A2A6BMA4-F1
#
_entry.id   AF-A0A2A6BMA4-F1
#
_cell.length_a   1.000
_cell.length_b   1.000
_cell.length_c   1.000
_cell.angle_alpha   90.00
_cell.angle_beta   90.00
_cell.angle_gamma   90.00
#
_symmetry.space_group_name_H-M   'P 1'
#
loop_
_entity.id
_entity.type
_entity.pdbx_description
1 polymer ?
#
loop_
_entity_poly.entity_id
_entity_poly.type
_entity_poly.pdbx_seq_one_letter_code
_entity_poly.pdbx_strand_id
1 'polypeptide(L)'
;MLCPNAYDDILAEIDGFVSLPTTHEDYGSHRVTMADLEAMENYFLGTTHGDSFTTTHDDFEDDDDEARDNFIQSLRAADEESYHRGDRFSRACRACDRDHPDSRVVSRACLHIVCGECAAFAYEECPICRITTAFAPLLEDPLSPRACTSCYWPSPAERALLSACGHAVCRACAYTASGQAEERGEAVHCTMCSVHSELIPIEEELFEDVDSITRRFACMEH
;
A
#
# COMPACT_ATOMS: atom_id res chain seq x y z
N MET A 1 -8.96 -12.27 30.16
CA MET A 1 -7.56 -12.76 30.26
C MET A 1 -6.80 -12.08 29.15
N LEU A 2 -5.98 -11.09 29.49
CA LEU A 2 -5.22 -10.28 28.53
C LEU A 2 -3.78 -10.78 28.58
N CYS A 3 -3.20 -11.14 27.43
CA CYS A 3 -1.79 -11.49 27.32
C CYS A 3 -0.95 -10.19 27.36
N PRO A 4 0.02 -10.06 28.29
CA PRO A 4 0.93 -8.92 28.30
C PRO A 4 2.18 -9.21 27.46
N ASN A 5 2.59 -8.16 26.74
CA ASN A 5 3.97 -7.75 26.38
C ASN A 5 4.93 -8.81 25.81
N ALA A 6 5.11 -8.77 24.49
CA ALA A 6 6.21 -9.42 23.78
C ALA A 6 7.02 -8.43 22.91
N TYR A 7 7.03 -7.13 23.25
CA TYR A 7 7.56 -6.07 22.38
C TYR A 7 8.82 -5.35 22.88
N ASP A 8 9.43 -5.75 24.00
CA ASP A 8 10.50 -4.94 24.64
C ASP A 8 11.96 -5.44 24.46
N ASP A 9 12.24 -6.45 23.64
CA ASP A 9 13.60 -7.06 23.60
C ASP A 9 14.40 -6.92 22.28
N ILE A 10 14.06 -5.99 21.38
CA ILE A 10 14.85 -5.79 20.14
C ILE A 10 15.16 -4.30 19.90
N LEU A 11 15.95 -3.69 20.78
CA LEU A 11 16.63 -2.42 20.48
C LEU A 11 18.04 -2.41 21.11
N ALA A 12 18.96 -3.14 20.50
CA ALA A 12 20.39 -2.89 20.64
C ALA A 12 21.07 -3.19 19.29
N GLU A 13 21.87 -2.23 18.84
CA GLU A 13 22.81 -2.29 17.70
C GLU A 13 22.29 -1.97 16.29
N ILE A 14 22.15 -0.67 15.99
CA ILE A 14 22.39 -0.15 14.62
C ILE A 14 23.09 1.22 14.71
N ASP A 15 24.42 1.22 14.65
CA ASP A 15 25.23 2.42 14.35
C ASP A 15 26.00 2.16 13.06
N GLY A 16 25.48 2.68 11.95
CA GLY A 16 26.03 2.47 10.60
C GLY A 16 25.46 3.44 9.58
N PHE A 17 25.69 4.74 9.80
CA PHE A 17 25.22 5.84 8.95
C PHE A 17 25.97 5.85 7.61
N VAL A 18 25.35 5.35 6.54
CA VAL A 18 25.86 5.49 5.17
C VAL A 18 25.29 6.76 4.54
N SER A 19 26.16 7.72 4.26
CA SER A 19 25.79 8.97 3.57
C SER A 19 25.45 8.69 2.10
N LEU A 20 24.21 8.99 1.70
CA LEU A 20 23.79 8.99 0.30
C LEU A 20 24.14 10.33 -0.37
N PRO A 21 24.61 10.34 -1.64
CA PRO A 21 24.86 11.57 -2.39
C PRO A 21 23.54 12.19 -2.89
N THR A 22 23.32 13.46 -2.55
CA THR A 22 22.20 14.27 -3.07
C THR A 22 22.62 14.97 -4.37
N THR A 23 22.21 14.46 -5.52
CA THR A 23 22.24 15.21 -6.78
C THR A 23 20.92 15.95 -6.95
N HIS A 24 20.97 17.26 -6.68
CA HIS A 24 19.86 18.18 -6.85
C HIS A 24 19.85 18.65 -8.31
N GLU A 25 18.90 18.17 -9.11
CA GLU A 25 18.68 18.68 -10.47
C GLU A 25 17.79 19.94 -10.42
N ASP A 26 18.27 21.00 -11.05
CA ASP A 26 17.63 22.31 -11.16
C ASP A 26 16.29 22.23 -11.89
N TYR A 27 15.18 22.33 -11.16
CA TYR A 27 13.86 22.61 -11.74
C TYR A 27 13.76 24.11 -12.05
N GLY A 28 13.63 24.43 -13.34
CA GLY A 28 13.50 25.77 -13.88
C GLY A 28 12.30 26.54 -13.27
N SER A 29 12.62 27.63 -12.58
CA SER A 29 11.66 28.60 -12.06
C SER A 29 11.00 29.38 -13.20
N HIS A 30 9.76 29.02 -13.55
CA HIS A 30 8.89 29.89 -14.34
C HIS A 30 8.37 31.03 -13.44
N ARG A 31 8.94 32.22 -13.63
CA ARG A 31 8.46 33.46 -13.00
C ARG A 31 7.14 33.87 -13.66
N VAL A 32 6.03 33.62 -12.98
CA VAL A 32 4.74 34.26 -13.27
C VAL A 32 4.91 35.76 -13.01
N THR A 33 4.53 36.60 -13.98
CA THR A 33 4.69 38.05 -13.85
C THR A 33 3.42 38.66 -13.24
N MET A 34 3.55 39.76 -12.49
CA MET A 34 2.39 40.47 -11.91
C MET A 34 1.37 40.93 -12.97
N ALA A 35 1.77 41.02 -14.24
CA ALA A 35 0.87 41.35 -15.35
C ALA A 35 -0.12 40.21 -15.70
N ASP A 36 0.18 38.96 -15.31
CA ASP A 36 -0.70 37.81 -15.57
C ASP A 36 -1.84 37.69 -14.55
N LEU A 37 -1.72 38.31 -13.37
CA LEU A 37 -2.73 38.28 -12.31
C LEU A 37 -3.81 39.36 -12.46
N GLU A 38 -3.54 40.48 -13.13
CA GLU A 38 -4.51 41.58 -13.29
C GLU A 38 -5.59 41.31 -14.36
N ALA A 39 -5.45 40.24 -15.16
CA ALA A 39 -6.43 39.86 -16.19
C ALA A 39 -7.57 38.96 -15.68
N MET A 40 -7.47 38.39 -14.47
CA MET A 40 -8.51 37.50 -13.91
C MET A 40 -9.52 38.19 -12.97
N GLU A 41 -9.24 39.41 -12.50
CA GLU A 41 -10.11 40.11 -11.54
C GLU A 41 -11.28 40.89 -12.17
N ASN A 42 -11.32 41.07 -13.49
CA ASN A 42 -12.32 41.94 -14.15
C ASN A 42 -13.52 41.22 -14.80
N TYR A 43 -13.70 39.92 -14.60
CA TYR A 43 -14.82 39.17 -15.19
C TYR A 43 -15.94 38.77 -14.20
N PHE A 44 -15.90 39.26 -12.96
CA PHE A 44 -16.81 38.79 -11.91
C PHE A 44 -17.58 39.90 -11.18
N LEU A 45 -18.01 40.94 -11.90
CA LEU A 45 -18.93 41.93 -11.36
C LEU A 45 -20.05 42.23 -12.35
N GLY A 46 -21.13 41.45 -12.26
CA GLY A 46 -22.37 41.77 -12.98
C GLY A 46 -23.45 40.71 -12.86
N THR A 47 -24.22 40.74 -11.77
CA THR A 47 -25.70 40.80 -11.69
C THR A 47 -26.22 40.16 -10.41
N THR A 48 -26.67 41.02 -9.49
CA THR A 48 -27.46 40.66 -8.31
C THR A 48 -28.94 40.60 -8.70
N HIS A 49 -29.50 39.40 -8.82
CA HIS A 49 -30.94 39.18 -8.62
C HIS A 49 -31.12 38.12 -7.55
N GLY A 50 -31.67 38.57 -6.42
CA GLY A 50 -31.94 37.74 -5.26
C GLY A 50 -33.18 36.89 -5.50
N ASP A 51 -32.95 35.63 -5.83
CA ASP A 51 -33.91 34.58 -5.61
C ASP A 51 -33.43 33.76 -4.42
N SER A 52 -34.18 33.87 -3.33
CA SER A 52 -34.03 33.11 -2.10
C SER A 52 -34.29 31.63 -2.41
N PHE A 53 -33.31 30.93 -2.96
CA PHE A 53 -33.32 29.48 -3.07
C PHE A 53 -33.21 28.92 -1.65
N THR A 54 -34.34 28.43 -1.12
CA THR A 54 -34.34 27.45 -0.05
C THR A 54 -33.62 26.22 -0.58
N THR A 55 -32.32 26.11 -0.32
CA THR A 55 -31.59 24.85 -0.43
C THR A 55 -32.24 23.90 0.56
N THR A 56 -33.20 23.11 0.07
CA THR A 56 -33.57 21.84 0.71
C THR A 56 -32.28 21.04 0.72
N HIS A 57 -31.66 20.99 1.91
CA HIS A 57 -30.55 20.13 2.21
C HIS A 57 -31.10 18.71 2.02
N ASP A 58 -30.84 18.14 0.85
CA ASP A 58 -31.27 16.80 0.51
C ASP A 58 -30.46 15.84 1.41
N ASP A 59 -31.13 15.24 2.39
CA ASP A 59 -30.63 14.24 3.35
C ASP A 59 -30.29 12.89 2.66
N PHE A 60 -29.65 12.91 1.48
CA PHE A 60 -29.42 11.75 0.62
C PHE A 60 -27.96 11.26 0.57
N GLU A 61 -27.07 11.78 1.43
CA GLU A 61 -25.63 11.47 1.39
C GLU A 61 -25.17 10.43 2.45
N ASP A 62 -26.05 9.91 3.30
CA ASP A 62 -25.64 9.03 4.42
C ASP A 62 -25.45 7.54 4.05
N ASP A 63 -26.04 7.04 2.95
CA ASP A 63 -26.05 5.60 2.63
C ASP A 63 -24.68 5.06 2.16
N ASP A 64 -23.85 5.90 1.53
CA ASP A 64 -22.57 5.47 0.92
C ASP A 64 -21.45 5.28 1.96
N ASP A 65 -21.46 6.09 3.02
CA ASP A 65 -20.47 6.01 4.10
C ASP A 65 -20.60 4.71 4.90
N GLU A 66 -21.83 4.29 5.20
CA GLU A 66 -22.09 3.04 5.92
C GLU A 66 -21.59 1.83 5.12
N ALA A 67 -21.81 1.81 3.80
CA ALA A 67 -21.35 0.72 2.93
C ALA A 67 -19.81 0.61 2.92
N ARG A 68 -19.11 1.74 2.88
CA ARG A 68 -17.64 1.80 2.93
C ARG A 68 -17.10 1.33 4.28
N ASP A 69 -17.70 1.76 5.38
CA ASP A 69 -17.32 1.35 6.73
C ASP A 69 -17.53 -0.15 6.95
N ASN A 70 -18.67 -0.70 6.49
CA ASN A 70 -18.95 -2.12 6.54
C ASN A 70 -17.91 -2.93 5.74
N PHE A 71 -17.51 -2.44 4.57
CA PHE A 71 -16.45 -3.07 3.78
C PHE A 71 -15.09 -3.06 4.51
N ILE A 72 -14.68 -1.92 5.07
CA ILE A 72 -13.44 -1.81 5.85
C ILE A 72 -13.46 -2.75 7.06
N GLN A 73 -14.60 -2.84 7.77
CA GLN A 73 -14.77 -3.78 8.88
C GLN A 73 -14.64 -5.23 8.43
N SER A 74 -15.21 -5.61 7.27
CA SER A 74 -15.07 -6.96 6.72
C SER A 74 -13.61 -7.33 6.42
N LEU A 75 -12.80 -6.38 5.93
CA LEU A 75 -11.38 -6.58 5.67
C LEU A 75 -10.58 -6.81 6.96
N ARG A 76 -10.89 -6.05 8.02
CA ARG A 76 -10.27 -6.25 9.35
C ARG A 76 -10.65 -7.60 9.95
N ALA A 77 -11.90 -8.03 9.78
CA ALA A 77 -12.33 -9.35 10.22
C ALA A 77 -11.60 -10.46 9.46
N ALA A 78 -11.35 -10.29 8.16
CA ALA A 78 -10.55 -11.24 7.37
C ALA A 78 -9.09 -11.29 7.83
N ASP A 79 -8.48 -10.15 8.18
CA ASP A 79 -7.13 -10.09 8.76
C ASP A 79 -7.06 -10.86 10.10
N GLU A 80 -8.07 -10.71 10.96
CA GLU A 80 -8.20 -11.43 12.23
C GLU A 80 -8.40 -12.94 12.04
N GLU A 81 -9.30 -13.33 11.14
CA GLU A 81 -9.56 -14.73 10.84
C GLU A 81 -8.32 -15.43 10.25
N SER A 82 -7.64 -14.79 9.31
CA SER A 82 -6.40 -15.28 8.70
C SER A 82 -5.30 -15.50 9.74
N TYR A 83 -5.15 -14.53 10.65
CA TYR A 83 -4.21 -14.64 11.77
C TYR A 83 -4.54 -15.81 12.69
N HIS A 84 -5.82 -16.00 13.05
CA HIS A 84 -6.26 -17.10 13.91
C HIS A 84 -6.12 -18.48 13.26
N ARG A 85 -6.34 -18.59 11.95
CA ARG A 85 -6.07 -19.83 11.20
C ARG A 85 -4.59 -20.17 11.14
N GLY A 86 -3.71 -19.18 11.38
CA GLY A 86 -2.28 -19.36 11.25
C GLY A 86 -1.83 -19.32 9.80
N ASP A 87 -2.57 -18.62 8.93
CA ASP A 87 -2.20 -18.43 7.54
C ASP A 87 -0.77 -17.88 7.42
N ARG A 88 -0.03 -18.40 6.43
CA ARG A 88 1.32 -17.97 6.09
C ARG A 88 1.34 -17.64 4.61
N PHE A 89 2.20 -16.70 4.23
CA PHE A 89 2.27 -16.23 2.85
C PHE A 89 3.70 -16.34 2.35
N SER A 90 3.83 -16.89 1.15
CA SER A 90 5.11 -17.10 0.51
C SER A 90 5.76 -15.78 0.14
N ARG A 91 7.06 -15.67 0.44
CA ARG A 91 7.92 -14.61 -0.08
C ARG A 91 8.71 -15.05 -1.31
N ALA A 92 8.51 -16.28 -1.76
CA ALA A 92 9.29 -16.86 -2.83
C ALA A 92 9.09 -16.09 -4.14
N CYS A 93 10.17 -15.84 -4.86
CA CYS A 93 10.08 -15.28 -6.20
C CYS A 93 9.71 -16.39 -7.18
N ARG A 94 8.50 -16.35 -7.74
CA ARG A 94 8.02 -17.36 -8.71
C ARG A 94 8.77 -17.40 -10.05
N ALA A 95 9.67 -16.45 -10.30
CA ALA A 95 10.49 -16.43 -11.51
C ALA A 95 11.81 -17.20 -11.38
N CYS A 96 12.37 -17.27 -10.16
CA CYS A 96 13.67 -17.93 -9.90
C CYS A 96 13.66 -18.88 -8.70
N ASP A 97 12.50 -19.08 -8.08
CA ASP A 97 12.24 -19.92 -6.91
C ASP A 97 13.11 -19.59 -5.68
N ARG A 98 13.65 -18.37 -5.59
CA ARG A 98 14.33 -17.90 -4.37
C ARG A 98 13.29 -17.68 -3.26
N ASP A 99 13.38 -18.43 -2.16
CA ASP A 99 12.40 -18.41 -1.06
C ASP A 99 12.25 -17.05 -0.36
N HIS A 100 13.37 -16.39 -0.11
CA HIS A 100 13.42 -15.15 0.68
C HIS A 100 14.36 -14.12 0.01
N PRO A 101 13.96 -13.52 -1.11
CA PRO A 101 14.76 -12.46 -1.73
C PRO A 101 14.83 -11.22 -0.84
N ASP A 102 16.01 -10.58 -0.79
CA ASP A 102 16.25 -9.37 0.02
C ASP A 102 15.43 -8.17 -0.45
N SER A 103 15.14 -8.10 -1.75
CA SER A 103 14.29 -7.06 -2.35
C SER A 103 13.24 -7.68 -3.26
N ARG A 104 12.01 -7.17 -3.16
CA ARG A 104 10.88 -7.56 -3.99
C ARG A 104 10.31 -6.34 -4.71
N VAL A 105 9.73 -6.58 -5.87
CA VAL A 105 9.04 -5.56 -6.66
C VAL A 105 7.73 -6.12 -7.19
N VAL A 106 6.78 -5.24 -7.49
CA VAL A 106 5.46 -5.58 -8.02
C VAL A 106 5.33 -5.04 -9.43
N SER A 107 4.92 -5.91 -10.36
CA SER A 107 4.50 -5.50 -11.70
C SER A 107 3.23 -4.65 -11.60
N ARG A 108 3.25 -3.40 -12.08
CA ARG A 108 2.07 -2.52 -12.04
C ARG A 108 0.95 -2.96 -12.99
N ALA A 109 1.27 -3.76 -14.01
CA ALA A 109 0.31 -4.15 -15.04
C ALA A 109 -0.41 -5.47 -14.71
N CYS A 110 0.28 -6.40 -14.03
CA CYS A 110 -0.26 -7.73 -13.76
C CYS A 110 -0.12 -8.19 -12.31
N LEU A 111 0.33 -7.30 -11.41
CA LEU A 111 0.38 -7.48 -9.95
C LEU A 111 1.27 -8.61 -9.44
N HIS A 112 1.95 -9.34 -10.33
CA HIS A 112 2.95 -10.33 -9.96
C HIS A 112 4.10 -9.71 -9.16
N ILE A 113 4.42 -10.35 -8.04
CA ILE A 113 5.54 -10.00 -7.16
C ILE A 113 6.75 -10.87 -7.51
N VAL A 114 7.89 -10.24 -7.77
CA VAL A 114 9.15 -10.91 -8.11
C VAL A 114 10.31 -10.30 -7.35
N CYS A 115 11.48 -10.96 -7.30
CA CYS A 115 12.65 -10.34 -6.71
C CYS A 115 13.20 -9.21 -7.60
N GLY A 116 13.89 -8.24 -6.99
CA GLY A 116 14.47 -7.11 -7.71
C GLY A 116 15.43 -7.53 -8.83
N GLU A 117 16.19 -8.60 -8.63
CA GLU A 117 17.12 -9.15 -9.65
C GLU A 117 16.37 -9.66 -10.90
N CYS A 118 15.29 -10.43 -10.72
CA CYS A 118 14.49 -10.94 -11.83
C CYS A 118 13.81 -9.81 -12.60
N ALA A 119 13.33 -8.78 -11.92
CA ALA A 119 12.76 -7.60 -12.58
C ALA A 119 13.83 -6.81 -13.35
N ALA A 120 15.01 -6.60 -12.76
CA ALA A 120 16.11 -5.92 -13.44
C ALA A 120 16.56 -6.65 -14.72
N PHE A 121 16.55 -7.99 -14.71
CA PHE A 121 16.87 -8.79 -15.90
C PHE A 121 15.77 -8.76 -16.97
N ALA A 122 14.50 -8.63 -16.55
CA ALA A 122 13.35 -8.63 -17.46
C ALA A 122 13.04 -7.26 -18.07
N TYR A 123 13.76 -6.21 -17.65
CA TYR A 123 13.59 -4.82 -18.10
C TYR A 123 12.15 -4.31 -17.92
N GLU A 124 11.37 -4.27 -18.99
CA GLU A 124 10.00 -3.74 -19.04
C GLU A 124 8.94 -4.83 -19.19
N GLU A 125 9.26 -6.10 -18.93
CA GLU A 125 8.30 -7.21 -18.99
C GLU A 125 8.24 -7.97 -17.66
N CYS A 126 7.05 -8.39 -17.25
CA CYS A 126 6.92 -9.31 -16.13
C CYS A 126 7.60 -10.65 -16.46
N PRO A 127 8.57 -11.15 -15.66
CA PRO A 127 9.26 -12.41 -15.97
C PRO A 127 8.36 -13.65 -15.86
N ILE A 128 7.18 -13.53 -15.23
CA ILE A 128 6.21 -14.62 -15.08
C ILE A 128 5.29 -14.71 -16.31
N CYS A 129 4.62 -13.62 -16.68
CA CYS A 129 3.58 -13.63 -17.72
C CYS A 129 3.91 -12.82 -18.99
N ARG A 130 5.09 -12.18 -19.05
CA ARG A 130 5.59 -11.39 -20.19
C ARG A 130 4.75 -10.18 -20.58
N ILE A 131 3.84 -9.74 -19.71
CA ILE A 131 3.11 -8.49 -19.89
C ILE A 131 4.07 -7.32 -19.69
N THR A 132 4.08 -6.38 -20.64
CA THR A 132 4.86 -5.14 -20.53
C THR A 132 4.42 -4.35 -19.30
N THR A 133 5.37 -3.94 -18.46
CA THR A 133 5.08 -3.35 -17.17
C THR A 133 6.21 -2.47 -16.67
N ALA A 134 5.85 -1.52 -15.81
CA ALA A 134 6.77 -0.88 -14.88
C ALA A 134 6.70 -1.61 -13.54
N PHE A 135 7.83 -1.68 -12.85
CA PHE A 135 7.91 -2.27 -11.52
C PHE A 135 7.89 -1.20 -10.44
N ALA A 136 7.10 -1.40 -9.40
CA ALA A 136 7.15 -0.60 -8.17
C ALA A 136 7.89 -1.40 -7.08
N PRO A 137 8.82 -0.77 -6.33
CA PRO A 137 9.48 -1.46 -5.21
C PRO A 137 8.45 -1.87 -4.15
N LEU A 138 8.66 -3.02 -3.49
CA LEU A 138 7.91 -3.43 -2.31
C LEU A 138 8.85 -3.33 -1.11
N LEU A 139 8.67 -2.29 -0.30
CA LEU A 139 9.45 -2.03 0.90
C LEU A 139 8.85 -2.79 2.07
N GLU A 140 9.67 -3.63 2.70
CA GLU A 140 9.28 -4.50 3.80
C GLU A 140 10.23 -4.31 4.97
N ASP A 141 9.71 -4.35 6.20
CA ASP A 141 10.54 -4.39 7.40
C ASP A 141 11.24 -5.76 7.47
N PRO A 142 12.58 -5.84 7.56
CA PRO A 142 13.30 -7.10 7.70
C PRO A 142 12.85 -7.94 8.91
N LEU A 143 12.41 -7.31 10.01
CA LEU A 143 11.96 -8.00 11.22
C LEU A 143 10.50 -8.44 11.13
N SER A 144 9.69 -7.73 10.33
CA SER A 144 8.25 -7.96 10.22
C SER A 144 7.75 -7.71 8.79
N PRO A 145 8.18 -8.52 7.79
CA PRO A 145 8.08 -8.17 6.37
C PRO A 145 6.64 -8.03 5.85
N ARG A 146 5.66 -8.59 6.56
CA ARG A 146 4.24 -8.47 6.22
C ARG A 146 3.46 -7.56 7.15
N ALA A 147 4.05 -7.02 8.22
CA ALA A 147 3.31 -6.18 9.13
C ALA A 147 2.79 -4.93 8.41
N CYS A 148 1.55 -4.56 8.69
CA CYS A 148 0.99 -3.31 8.19
C CYS A 148 1.69 -2.16 8.91
N THR A 149 2.34 -1.25 8.18
CA THR A 149 3.06 -0.13 8.80
C THR A 149 2.12 0.93 9.39
N SER A 150 0.81 0.88 9.10
CA SER A 150 -0.17 1.84 9.61
C SER A 150 -0.87 1.39 10.88
N CYS A 151 -1.34 0.14 10.94
CA CYS A 151 -2.06 -0.41 12.10
C CYS A 151 -1.25 -1.44 12.89
N TYR A 152 -0.04 -1.77 12.43
CA TYR A 152 0.87 -2.75 13.03
C TYR A 152 0.30 -4.18 13.12
N TRP A 153 -0.74 -4.48 12.32
CA TRP A 153 -1.24 -5.85 12.21
C TRP A 153 -0.14 -6.75 11.62
N PRO A 154 0.27 -7.84 12.31
CA PRO A 154 1.55 -8.52 12.03
C PRO A 154 1.58 -9.28 10.71
N SER A 155 0.42 -9.78 10.25
CA SER A 155 0.32 -10.55 9.00
C SER A 155 -1.10 -10.42 8.44
N PRO A 156 -1.42 -9.30 7.77
CA PRO A 156 -2.74 -9.10 7.17
C PRO A 156 -2.99 -10.13 6.07
N ALA A 157 -4.26 -10.47 5.88
CA ALA A 157 -4.72 -11.38 4.85
C ALA A 157 -4.44 -10.78 3.46
N GLU A 158 -4.71 -9.49 3.32
CA GLU A 158 -4.55 -8.76 2.06
C GLU A 158 -3.82 -7.43 2.28
N ARG A 159 -2.97 -7.06 1.33
CA ARG A 159 -2.18 -5.82 1.36
C ARG A 159 -2.39 -4.98 0.11
N ALA A 160 -2.07 -3.70 0.22
CA ALA A 160 -1.95 -2.78 -0.90
C ALA A 160 -0.61 -2.05 -0.84
N LEU A 161 -0.04 -1.81 -2.01
CA LEU A 161 1.19 -1.07 -2.24
C LEU A 161 0.88 0.38 -2.57
N LEU A 162 1.63 1.31 -1.97
CA LEU A 162 1.64 2.71 -2.35
C LEU A 162 2.65 2.89 -3.50
N SER A 163 2.14 3.00 -4.72
CA SER A 163 2.91 2.81 -5.96
C SER A 163 4.14 3.70 -6.14
N ALA A 164 4.12 4.92 -5.59
CA ALA A 164 5.20 5.89 -5.77
C ALA A 164 6.37 5.69 -4.79
N CYS A 165 6.12 5.15 -3.60
CA CYS A 165 7.14 4.98 -2.56
C CYS A 165 7.45 3.52 -2.22
N GLY A 166 6.57 2.60 -2.57
CA GLY A 166 6.74 1.18 -2.34
C GLY A 166 6.41 0.69 -0.92
N HIS A 167 5.97 1.56 -0.02
CA HIS A 167 5.43 1.13 1.27
C HIS A 167 4.14 0.33 1.07
N ALA A 168 3.94 -0.71 1.89
CA ALA A 168 2.73 -1.53 1.87
C ALA A 168 1.97 -1.43 3.19
N VAL A 169 0.65 -1.44 3.09
CA VAL A 169 -0.28 -1.44 4.23
C VAL A 169 -1.31 -2.56 4.05
N CYS A 170 -2.01 -2.95 5.13
CA CYS A 170 -3.15 -3.86 4.97
C CYS A 170 -4.25 -3.20 4.14
N ARG A 171 -5.06 -4.01 3.46
CA ARG A 171 -6.12 -3.51 2.57
C ARG A 171 -7.14 -2.64 3.32
N ALA A 172 -7.46 -2.97 4.57
CA ALA A 172 -8.35 -2.12 5.39
C ALA A 172 -7.78 -0.70 5.57
N CYS A 173 -6.51 -0.56 5.94
CA CYS A 173 -5.85 0.74 6.08
C CYS A 173 -5.75 1.50 4.76
N ALA A 174 -5.52 0.79 3.65
CA ALA A 174 -5.52 1.39 2.32
C ALA A 174 -6.87 2.04 1.99
N TYR A 175 -7.98 1.33 2.21
CA TYR A 175 -9.32 1.87 1.95
C TYR A 175 -9.69 3.00 2.91
N THR A 176 -9.30 2.91 4.19
CA THR A 176 -9.47 4.03 5.12
C THR A 176 -8.72 5.28 4.64
N ALA A 177 -7.47 5.15 4.20
CA ALA A 177 -6.68 6.28 3.69
C ALA A 177 -7.28 6.85 2.39
N SER A 178 -7.79 5.98 1.51
CA SER A 178 -8.49 6.39 0.28
C SER A 178 -9.73 7.21 0.58
N GLY A 179 -10.60 6.72 1.48
CA GLY A 179 -11.83 7.40 1.85
C GLY A 179 -11.57 8.77 2.49
N GLN A 180 -10.58 8.85 3.37
CA GLN A 180 -10.17 10.13 3.98
C GLN A 180 -9.58 11.12 2.96
N ALA A 181 -8.89 10.65 1.93
CA ALA A 181 -8.37 11.50 0.87
C ALA A 181 -9.52 12.04 0.01
N GLU A 182 -10.46 11.17 -0.36
CA GLU A 182 -11.66 11.51 -1.12
C GLU A 182 -12.53 12.57 -0.43
N GLU A 183 -12.81 12.41 0.88
CA GLU A 183 -13.54 13.38 1.69
C GLU A 183 -12.89 14.78 1.70
N ARG A 184 -11.55 14.83 1.60
CA ARG A 184 -10.80 16.08 1.53
C ARG A 184 -10.64 16.63 0.12
N GLY A 185 -11.07 15.89 -0.91
CA GLY A 185 -10.74 16.21 -2.31
C GLY A 185 -9.24 16.16 -2.59
N GLU A 186 -8.51 15.36 -1.81
CA GLU A 186 -7.07 15.17 -1.89
C GLU A 186 -6.75 13.79 -2.45
N ALA A 187 -5.47 13.57 -2.73
CA ALA A 187 -5.00 12.29 -3.19
C ALA A 187 -4.35 11.49 -2.05
N VAL A 188 -4.19 10.17 -2.21
CA VAL A 188 -3.70 9.32 -1.12
C VAL A 188 -2.23 9.59 -0.84
N HIS A 189 -1.90 9.84 0.42
CA HIS A 189 -0.53 10.02 0.89
C HIS A 189 -0.08 8.82 1.72
N CYS A 190 1.15 8.37 1.51
CA CYS A 190 1.76 7.37 2.37
C CYS A 190 1.89 7.89 3.80
N THR A 191 1.40 7.15 4.80
CA THR A 191 1.50 7.55 6.22
C THR A 191 2.94 7.51 6.76
N MET A 192 3.85 6.82 6.08
CA MET A 192 5.26 6.68 6.48
C MET A 192 6.16 7.79 5.95
N CYS A 193 5.97 8.19 4.69
CA CYS A 193 6.85 9.17 4.01
C CYS A 193 6.12 10.35 3.37
N SER A 194 4.80 10.43 3.50
CA SER A 194 3.91 11.48 2.96
C SER A 194 3.91 11.62 1.43
N VAL A 195 4.60 10.73 0.70
CA VAL A 195 4.60 10.71 -0.76
C VAL A 195 3.21 10.37 -1.28
N HIS A 196 2.69 11.22 -2.18
CA HIS A 196 1.46 10.95 -2.92
C HIS A 196 1.59 9.67 -3.75
N SER A 197 0.64 8.75 -3.62
CA SER A 197 0.73 7.41 -4.22
C SER A 197 -0.64 6.90 -4.64
N GLU A 198 -0.68 6.08 -5.69
CA GLU A 198 -1.85 5.23 -5.98
C GLU A 198 -1.79 3.98 -5.09
N LEU A 199 -2.95 3.45 -4.73
CA LEU A 199 -3.05 2.18 -4.01
C LEU A 199 -3.22 1.04 -5.02
N ILE A 200 -2.28 0.11 -5.00
CA ILE A 200 -2.27 -1.08 -5.86
C ILE A 200 -2.47 -2.31 -4.97
N PRO A 201 -3.61 -3.02 -5.02
CA PRO A 201 -3.76 -4.30 -4.33
C PRO A 201 -2.66 -5.27 -4.77
N ILE A 202 -2.06 -5.99 -3.83
CA ILE A 202 -1.03 -6.98 -4.14
C ILE A 202 -1.55 -8.38 -3.86
N GLU A 203 -1.30 -9.30 -4.78
CA GLU A 203 -1.64 -10.71 -4.64
C GLU A 203 -0.44 -11.46 -4.11
N GLU A 204 -0.55 -11.95 -2.87
CA GLU A 204 0.46 -12.79 -2.23
C GLU A 204 -0.02 -14.23 -2.19
N GLU A 205 0.89 -15.16 -2.47
CA GLU A 205 0.58 -16.58 -2.47
C GLU A 205 0.50 -17.07 -1.01
N LEU A 206 -0.65 -17.62 -0.64
CA LEU A 206 -0.79 -18.34 0.62
C LEU A 206 0.10 -19.59 0.55
N PHE A 207 0.85 -19.88 1.61
CA PHE A 207 1.35 -21.25 1.79
C PHE A 207 0.12 -22.12 2.00
N GLU A 208 -0.26 -22.89 0.99
CA GLU A 208 -1.10 -24.05 1.21
C GLU A 208 -0.32 -24.93 2.17
N ASP A 209 -0.70 -24.88 3.45
CA ASP A 209 -0.01 -25.60 4.51
C ASP A 209 0.08 -27.05 4.04
N VAL A 210 1.31 -27.46 3.72
CA VAL A 210 1.53 -28.75 3.10
C VAL A 210 1.45 -29.76 4.24
N ASP A 211 0.24 -30.02 4.71
CA ASP A 211 -0.12 -31.26 5.39
C ASP A 211 -0.20 -32.43 4.38
N SER A 212 0.44 -32.29 3.21
CA SER A 212 1.08 -33.39 2.47
C SER A 212 2.52 -33.69 2.96
N ILE A 213 3.18 -32.80 3.71
CA ILE A 213 4.48 -33.01 4.35
C ILE A 213 4.32 -33.62 5.75
N THR A 214 3.23 -33.39 6.48
CA THR A 214 2.91 -34.22 7.66
C THR A 214 2.41 -35.63 7.30
N ARG A 215 1.94 -35.89 6.06
CA ARG A 215 1.89 -37.29 5.55
C ARG A 215 3.27 -37.93 5.40
N ARG A 216 4.35 -37.15 5.24
CA ARG A 216 5.73 -37.71 5.28
C ARG A 216 6.18 -38.07 6.70
N PHE A 217 5.53 -37.56 7.74
CA PHE A 217 5.73 -38.02 9.11
C PHE A 217 4.73 -39.11 9.55
N ALA A 218 3.84 -39.56 8.68
CA ALA A 218 3.07 -40.78 8.92
C ALA A 218 3.89 -42.08 8.75
N CYS A 219 5.23 -42.07 8.61
CA CYS A 219 6.01 -43.28 8.22
C CYS A 219 7.32 -43.54 8.98
N MET A 220 7.62 -42.85 10.09
CA MET A 220 8.85 -43.12 10.88
C MET A 220 8.64 -43.69 12.29
N GLU A 221 7.41 -43.96 12.71
CA GLU A 221 7.08 -44.63 13.99
C GLU A 221 5.99 -45.67 13.63
N HIS A 222 6.15 -47.00 13.59
CA HIS A 222 6.95 -47.94 14.38
C HIS A 222 6.77 -47.81 15.90
#